data_AF-A0A1F4N7C1-F1
#
_entry.id   AF-A0A1F4N7C1-F1
#
_cell.length_a   1.000
_cell.length_b   1.000
_cell.length_c   1.000
_cell.angle_alpha   90.00
_cell.angle_beta   90.00
_cell.angle_gamma   90.00
#
_symmetry.space_group_name_H-M   'P 1'
#
loop_
_entity.id
_entity.type
_entity.pdbx_description
1 polymer ?
#
loop_
_entity_poly.entity_id
_entity_poly.type
_entity_poly.pdbx_seq_one_letter_code
_entity_poly.pdbx_strand_id
1 'polypeptide(L)'
;MPVSPPTPSPSVDNEAHLTLDYLLRRMRFKSDFPALATSITRIQSLSGSESESLHTLCDEILKDVALTQKLLRVVNTAHYRRAGTDPISTVSRAVSLIGLAGVRNLALSLMLLEHMEDKVHAQLLKVEFLRTVMAGTLASELSHQSRDSEEAFLGALFRNLGRLLVAFYLPEDAEQIRALTTVSAEQPEPLSDAQASVKVLGVSHEQLAGHIGQSWGLPDGLLACMRSPEGRVPTRSLAARPERLWWLASLANEVAQTMLDTEPVNLGDALTKLARSYATPLDLTSDDVSQAAARARKRLTELTQALNLNVPAQSPGERLLDTFYVDAPNSGQTDGPTPDALGLGDDTGTLAPDLPPPAVDATSILTNGIQDITNSLVESFRLNDVLQMILETMLRALNCRRVVFCLRDARSGQLTGRLGLGEGADVVRDLFKVPLVIRPGENPDLFSAVCLKQVDTLIADASAPNIVTRLPTWFRDRVQAPTFLVLPLVMKRAGQADMVLGLIYADKGQADSLQISEKELSLLRTLRNQAVMAFRHAASG
;
A
#
# COMPACT_ATOMS: atom_id res chain seq x y z
N MET A 1 62.00 5.93 44.91
CA MET A 1 60.57 5.58 44.98
C MET A 1 60.12 5.24 43.57
N PRO A 2 59.65 4.01 43.31
CA PRO A 2 59.12 3.69 41.99
C PRO A 2 57.76 4.38 41.85
N VAL A 3 57.63 5.17 40.80
CA VAL A 3 56.41 5.87 40.42
C VAL A 3 55.41 4.80 39.97
N SER A 4 54.31 4.64 40.71
CA SER A 4 53.19 3.80 40.31
C SER A 4 52.68 4.27 38.94
N PRO A 5 52.41 3.35 37.99
CA PRO A 5 51.85 3.74 36.71
C PRO A 5 50.43 4.32 36.92
N PRO A 6 50.01 5.31 36.12
CA PRO A 6 48.66 5.84 36.20
C PRO A 6 47.68 4.69 35.93
N THR A 7 46.70 4.52 36.83
CA THR A 7 45.54 3.67 36.61
C THR A 7 44.91 4.03 35.27
N PRO A 8 44.70 3.07 34.35
CA PRO A 8 44.06 3.38 33.09
C PRO A 8 42.66 3.90 33.40
N SER A 9 42.38 5.14 33.01
CA SER A 9 41.03 5.66 32.87
C SER A 9 40.21 4.64 32.07
N PRO A 10 38.99 4.26 32.51
CA PRO A 10 38.18 3.32 31.78
C PRO A 10 38.04 3.84 30.35
N SER A 11 38.34 2.99 29.36
CA SER A 11 38.11 3.34 27.96
C SER A 11 36.63 3.72 27.79
N VAL A 12 36.34 4.68 26.91
CA VAL A 12 34.97 5.13 26.59
C VAL A 12 34.05 3.94 26.28
N ASP A 13 34.60 2.88 25.68
CA ASP A 13 33.90 1.61 25.44
C ASP A 13 33.46 0.90 26.73
N ASN A 14 34.27 0.93 27.79
CA ASN A 14 33.96 0.28 29.06
C ASN A 14 32.82 1.00 29.81
N GLU A 15 32.79 2.33 29.76
CA GLU A 15 31.66 3.12 30.30
C GLU A 15 30.38 2.91 29.49
N ALA A 16 30.46 2.85 28.16
CA ALA A 16 29.34 2.53 27.28
C ALA A 16 28.76 1.13 27.55
N HIS A 17 29.63 0.12 27.72
CA HIS A 17 29.21 -1.24 28.07
C HIS A 17 28.55 -1.33 29.45
N LEU A 18 29.08 -0.65 30.46
CA LEU A 18 28.48 -0.59 31.81
C LEU A 18 27.11 0.11 31.79
N THR A 19 26.99 1.18 31.02
CA THR A 19 25.74 1.93 30.86
C THR A 19 24.69 1.08 30.13
N LEU A 20 25.11 0.37 29.09
CA LEU A 20 24.24 -0.54 28.37
C LEU A 20 23.74 -1.70 29.23
N ASP A 21 24.63 -2.31 30.03
CA ASP A 21 24.25 -3.34 31.01
C ASP A 21 23.26 -2.81 32.05
N TYR A 22 23.41 -1.55 32.48
CA TYR A 22 22.48 -0.89 33.38
C TYR A 22 21.10 -0.69 32.73
N LEU A 23 21.06 -0.20 31.49
CA LEU A 23 19.81 -0.03 30.74
C LEU A 23 19.10 -1.37 30.51
N LEU A 24 19.84 -2.41 30.13
CA LEU A 24 19.30 -3.76 29.95
C LEU A 24 18.77 -4.36 31.26
N ARG A 25 19.46 -4.15 32.38
CA ARG A 25 18.94 -4.54 33.70
C ARG A 25 17.64 -3.81 34.01
N ARG A 26 17.58 -2.49 33.81
CA ARG A 26 16.37 -1.67 34.02
C ARG A 26 15.19 -2.13 33.14
N MET A 27 15.46 -2.57 31.90
CA MET A 27 14.45 -3.17 31.01
C MET A 27 13.99 -4.56 31.47
N ARG A 28 14.92 -5.44 31.90
CA ARG A 28 14.63 -6.81 32.37
C ARG A 28 13.76 -6.85 33.64
N PHE A 29 13.73 -5.78 34.43
CA PHE A 29 12.86 -5.68 35.61
C PHE A 29 11.39 -5.45 35.25
N LYS A 30 11.06 -5.04 34.02
CA LYS A 30 9.68 -5.07 33.51
C LYS A 30 9.42 -6.45 32.89
N SER A 31 8.40 -7.15 33.39
CA SER A 31 8.05 -8.55 33.07
C SER A 31 7.92 -8.86 31.58
N ASP A 32 7.68 -7.82 30.78
CA ASP A 32 7.32 -7.91 29.38
C ASP A 32 8.54 -8.00 28.45
N PHE A 33 9.71 -7.51 28.90
CA PHE A 33 10.95 -7.55 28.13
C PHE A 33 11.52 -8.97 27.99
N PRO A 34 11.58 -9.80 29.06
CA PRO A 34 11.98 -11.20 28.94
C PRO A 34 11.03 -12.03 28.05
N ALA A 35 9.72 -11.75 28.09
CA ALA A 35 8.74 -12.42 27.25
C ALA A 35 8.96 -12.09 25.76
N LEU A 36 9.10 -10.81 25.44
CA LEU A 36 9.42 -10.33 24.10
C LEU A 36 10.75 -10.90 23.57
N ALA A 37 11.81 -10.87 24.38
CA ALA A 37 13.11 -11.43 24.01
C ALA A 37 13.04 -12.94 23.73
N THR A 38 12.28 -13.69 24.52
CA THR A 38 12.08 -15.14 24.36
C THR A 38 11.31 -15.48 23.09
N SER A 39 10.25 -14.72 22.79
CA SER A 39 9.46 -14.92 21.57
C SER A 39 10.27 -14.58 20.32
N ILE A 40 11.08 -13.52 20.33
CA ILE A 40 11.91 -13.12 19.20
C ILE A 40 13.02 -14.16 18.93
N THR A 41 13.76 -14.58 19.96
CA THR A 41 14.79 -15.64 19.82
C THR A 41 14.20 -16.95 19.32
N ARG A 42 13.03 -17.35 19.83
CA ARG A 42 12.35 -18.57 19.35
C ARG A 42 11.92 -18.46 17.90
N ILE A 43 11.24 -17.39 17.52
CA ILE A 43 10.79 -17.15 16.14
C ILE A 43 11.99 -17.12 15.17
N GLN A 44 13.16 -16.62 15.60
CA GLN A 44 14.36 -16.61 14.78
C GLN A 44 15.09 -17.96 14.72
N SER A 45 15.09 -18.73 15.81
CA SER A 45 15.66 -20.09 15.83
C SER A 45 14.97 -21.05 14.86
N LEU A 46 13.74 -20.73 14.45
CA LEU A 46 12.98 -21.48 13.46
C LEU A 46 13.43 -21.23 12.01
N SER A 47 14.44 -20.40 11.75
CA SER A 47 14.80 -19.99 10.39
C SER A 47 15.73 -20.97 9.63
N GLY A 48 16.05 -22.15 10.21
CA GLY A 48 17.04 -23.10 9.67
C GLY A 48 16.52 -24.22 8.77
N SER A 49 15.22 -24.58 8.83
CA SER A 49 14.61 -25.67 8.03
C SER A 49 13.15 -25.35 7.64
N GLU A 50 12.81 -25.39 6.35
CA GLU A 50 11.54 -24.84 5.81
C GLU A 50 10.25 -25.55 6.25
N SER A 51 10.29 -26.86 6.54
CA SER A 51 9.08 -27.66 6.82
C SER A 51 8.78 -27.83 8.32
N GLU A 52 9.81 -27.98 9.14
CA GLU A 52 9.70 -28.14 10.61
C GLU A 52 9.42 -26.79 11.31
N SER A 53 9.84 -25.69 10.69
CA SER A 53 9.65 -24.32 11.18
C SER A 53 8.23 -23.78 11.04
N LEU A 54 7.48 -24.25 10.03
CA LEU A 54 6.14 -23.72 9.73
C LEU A 54 5.11 -24.11 10.80
N HIS A 55 5.08 -25.40 11.17
CA HIS A 55 4.19 -25.88 12.23
C HIS A 55 4.54 -25.25 13.58
N THR A 56 5.82 -25.17 13.90
CA THR A 56 6.30 -24.62 15.18
C THR A 56 6.03 -23.10 15.28
N LEU A 57 6.16 -22.34 14.18
CA LEU A 57 5.81 -20.91 14.16
C LEU A 57 4.31 -20.70 14.31
N CYS A 58 3.48 -21.51 13.62
CA CYS A 58 2.04 -21.45 13.77
C CYS A 58 1.63 -21.74 15.23
N ASP A 59 2.19 -22.78 15.84
CA ASP A 59 1.90 -23.16 17.22
C ASP A 59 2.35 -22.09 18.23
N GLU A 60 3.46 -21.37 17.98
CA GLU A 60 3.89 -20.29 18.85
C GLU A 60 3.00 -19.05 18.72
N ILE A 61 2.61 -18.67 17.51
CA ILE A 61 1.67 -17.55 17.28
C ILE A 61 0.31 -17.88 17.91
N LEU A 62 -0.17 -19.11 17.77
CA LEU A 62 -1.45 -19.58 18.33
C LEU A 62 -1.49 -19.61 19.87
N LYS A 63 -0.35 -19.61 20.57
CA LYS A 63 -0.31 -19.49 22.04
C LYS A 63 -0.77 -18.12 22.52
N ASP A 64 -0.64 -17.09 21.68
CA ASP A 64 -1.14 -15.76 21.94
C ASP A 64 -2.37 -15.46 21.06
N VAL A 65 -3.55 -15.50 21.70
CA VAL A 65 -4.85 -15.29 21.04
C VAL A 65 -4.98 -13.86 20.52
N ALA A 66 -4.40 -12.86 21.21
CA ALA A 66 -4.49 -11.47 20.80
C ALA A 66 -3.60 -11.22 19.57
N LEU A 67 -2.36 -11.72 19.60
CA LEU A 67 -1.42 -11.68 18.48
C LEU A 67 -1.99 -12.38 17.24
N THR A 68 -2.57 -13.57 17.43
CA THR A 68 -3.21 -14.34 16.36
C THR A 68 -4.34 -13.56 15.70
N GLN A 69 -5.20 -12.91 16.49
CA GLN A 69 -6.33 -12.13 15.96
C GLN A 69 -5.86 -10.87 15.23
N LYS A 70 -4.86 -10.16 15.76
CA LYS A 70 -4.25 -9.00 15.06
C LYS A 70 -3.55 -9.43 13.78
N LEU A 71 -2.83 -10.55 13.80
CA LEU A 71 -2.17 -11.12 12.62
C LEU A 71 -3.17 -11.47 11.52
N LEU A 72 -4.24 -12.19 11.87
CA LEU A 72 -5.30 -12.53 10.93
C LEU A 72 -6.02 -11.28 10.40
N ARG A 73 -6.20 -10.22 11.21
CA ARG A 73 -6.75 -8.94 10.73
C ARG A 73 -5.85 -8.27 9.70
N VAL A 74 -4.55 -8.21 9.93
CA VAL A 74 -3.61 -7.61 8.98
C VAL A 74 -3.51 -8.47 7.71
N VAL A 75 -3.47 -9.80 7.81
CA VAL A 75 -3.47 -10.72 6.65
C VAL A 75 -4.76 -10.60 5.83
N ASN A 76 -5.85 -10.12 6.44
CA ASN A 76 -7.11 -9.86 5.77
C ASN A 76 -7.21 -8.41 5.22
N THR A 77 -6.16 -7.59 5.22
CA THR A 77 -6.20 -6.30 4.51
C THR A 77 -6.24 -6.49 3.00
N ALA A 78 -6.66 -5.45 2.28
CA ALA A 78 -6.77 -5.45 0.82
C ALA A 78 -5.43 -5.75 0.12
N HIS A 79 -4.30 -5.45 0.77
CA HIS A 79 -2.96 -5.77 0.29
C HIS A 79 -2.68 -7.28 0.17
N TYR A 80 -3.10 -8.07 1.16
CA TYR A 80 -2.82 -9.51 1.22
C TYR A 80 -3.97 -10.35 0.65
N ARG A 81 -5.21 -9.83 0.68
CA ARG A 81 -6.37 -10.49 0.06
C ARG A 81 -6.45 -10.24 -1.43
N ARG A 82 -6.66 -11.31 -2.20
CA ARG A 82 -7.21 -11.21 -3.57
C ARG A 82 -8.73 -10.98 -3.46
N ALA A 83 -9.26 -10.07 -4.26
CA ALA A 83 -10.71 -9.78 -4.25
C ALA A 83 -11.50 -11.07 -4.55
N GLY A 84 -12.38 -11.49 -3.63
CA GLY A 84 -13.26 -12.67 -3.81
C GLY A 84 -12.82 -13.97 -3.15
N THR A 85 -11.68 -14.02 -2.42
CA THR A 85 -11.35 -15.18 -1.56
C THR A 85 -11.93 -15.03 -0.16
N ASP A 86 -12.37 -16.16 0.41
CA ASP A 86 -12.83 -16.21 1.81
C ASP A 86 -11.81 -15.60 2.77
N PRO A 87 -12.26 -14.88 3.82
CA PRO A 87 -11.38 -14.35 4.85
C PRO A 87 -10.46 -15.45 5.40
N ILE A 88 -9.17 -15.15 5.49
CA ILE A 88 -8.19 -16.08 6.04
C ILE A 88 -8.43 -16.18 7.54
N SER A 89 -8.86 -17.37 7.96
CA SER A 89 -9.26 -17.66 9.34
C SER A 89 -8.24 -18.48 10.12
N THR A 90 -7.14 -18.90 9.49
CA THR A 90 -6.10 -19.73 10.12
C THR A 90 -4.69 -19.21 9.84
N VAL A 91 -3.79 -19.34 10.83
CA VAL A 91 -2.39 -18.91 10.72
C VAL A 91 -1.65 -19.69 9.64
N SER A 92 -1.92 -20.98 9.49
CA SER A 92 -1.32 -21.80 8.41
C SER A 92 -1.72 -21.31 7.01
N ARG A 93 -2.97 -20.84 6.83
CA ARG A 93 -3.44 -20.26 5.56
C ARG A 93 -2.86 -18.86 5.34
N ALA A 94 -2.62 -18.10 6.41
CA ALA A 94 -1.87 -16.84 6.34
C ALA A 94 -0.41 -17.07 5.87
N VAL A 95 0.25 -18.12 6.38
CA VAL A 95 1.60 -18.52 5.95
C VAL A 95 1.61 -18.93 4.48
N SER A 96 0.60 -19.67 4.01
CA SER A 96 0.52 -20.06 2.60
C SER A 96 0.33 -18.89 1.63
N LEU A 97 -0.20 -17.76 2.12
CA LEU A 97 -0.53 -16.59 1.31
C LEU A 97 0.61 -15.56 1.29
N ILE A 98 1.18 -15.24 2.46
CA ILE A 98 2.20 -14.20 2.64
C ILE A 98 3.62 -14.81 2.63
N GLY A 99 3.73 -16.13 2.76
CA GLY A 99 4.99 -16.82 3.00
C GLY A 99 5.35 -16.82 4.49
N LEU A 100 6.17 -17.81 4.88
CA LEU A 100 6.61 -18.02 6.27
C LEU A 100 7.29 -16.77 6.85
N ALA A 101 8.16 -16.16 6.06
CA ALA A 101 8.89 -14.98 6.46
C ALA A 101 8.01 -13.72 6.57
N GLY A 102 6.99 -13.57 5.72
CA GLY A 102 6.04 -12.46 5.83
C GLY A 102 5.19 -12.55 7.10
N VAL A 103 4.69 -13.74 7.43
CA VAL A 103 3.96 -14.00 8.69
C VAL A 103 4.86 -13.79 9.90
N ARG A 104 6.12 -14.22 9.83
CA ARG A 104 7.14 -13.97 10.85
C ARG A 104 7.34 -12.47 11.10
N ASN A 105 7.60 -11.69 10.04
CA ASN A 105 7.88 -10.26 10.15
C ASN A 105 6.69 -9.48 10.71
N LEU A 106 5.48 -9.90 10.34
CA LEU A 106 4.23 -9.32 10.81
C LEU A 106 3.95 -9.71 12.27
N ALA A 107 4.20 -10.95 12.68
CA ALA A 107 4.11 -11.39 14.07
C ALA A 107 5.09 -10.62 14.98
N LEU A 108 6.34 -10.43 14.53
CA LEU A 108 7.34 -9.63 15.27
C LEU A 108 6.88 -8.18 15.45
N SER A 109 6.31 -7.58 14.40
CA SER A 109 5.80 -6.20 14.43
C SER A 109 4.58 -6.06 15.37
N LEU A 110 3.68 -7.04 15.37
CA LEU A 110 2.49 -7.03 16.21
C LEU A 110 2.78 -7.35 17.67
N MET A 111 3.76 -8.21 17.97
CA MET A 111 4.20 -8.45 19.34
C MET A 111 4.80 -7.19 19.95
N LEU A 112 5.58 -6.42 19.19
CA LEU A 112 6.04 -5.11 19.64
C LEU A 112 4.84 -4.24 20.01
N LEU A 113 3.83 -4.17 19.14
CA LEU A 113 2.62 -3.37 19.35
C LEU A 113 1.78 -3.80 20.57
N GLU A 114 1.67 -5.09 20.88
CA GLU A 114 0.84 -5.59 21.99
C GLU A 114 1.38 -5.25 23.36
N HIS A 115 2.69 -5.25 23.51
CA HIS A 115 3.31 -4.85 24.76
C HIS A 115 3.25 -3.32 24.96
N MET A 116 2.79 -2.54 23.96
CA MET A 116 2.76 -1.06 23.97
C MET A 116 1.46 -0.43 24.53
N GLU A 117 0.48 -1.20 25.04
CA GLU A 117 -0.87 -0.71 25.40
C GLU A 117 -0.96 0.12 26.72
N ASP A 118 0.15 0.40 27.42
CA ASP A 118 0.13 1.18 28.67
C ASP A 118 0.13 2.73 28.47
N LYS A 119 -0.82 3.39 29.13
CA LYS A 119 -1.57 4.57 28.65
C LYS A 119 -0.98 5.98 28.82
N VAL A 120 0.33 6.17 29.01
CA VAL A 120 0.90 7.54 29.16
C VAL A 120 1.74 8.01 27.96
N HIS A 121 2.42 7.10 27.27
CA HIS A 121 3.35 7.42 26.16
C HIS A 121 2.90 6.88 24.80
N ALA A 122 1.64 6.41 24.72
CA ALA A 122 1.10 5.71 23.56
C ALA A 122 1.23 6.51 22.26
N GLN A 123 1.18 7.85 22.30
CA GLN A 123 1.26 8.65 21.08
C GLN A 123 2.68 8.74 20.51
N LEU A 124 3.69 8.99 21.34
CA LEU A 124 5.10 8.97 20.92
C LEU A 124 5.46 7.60 20.35
N LEU A 125 5.06 6.58 21.08
CA LEU A 125 5.34 5.19 20.79
C LEU A 125 4.64 4.73 19.49
N LYS A 126 3.42 5.22 19.20
CA LYS A 126 2.76 5.03 17.90
C LYS A 126 3.53 5.67 16.75
N VAL A 127 4.02 6.90 16.90
CA VAL A 127 4.80 7.56 15.83
C VAL A 127 6.08 6.77 15.55
N GLU A 128 6.77 6.32 16.60
CA GLU A 128 7.97 5.50 16.44
C GLU A 128 7.69 4.12 15.84
N PHE A 129 6.55 3.53 16.17
CA PHE A 129 6.09 2.31 15.53
C PHE A 129 5.81 2.51 14.03
N LEU A 130 5.07 3.55 13.67
CA LEU A 130 4.77 3.87 12.27
C LEU A 130 6.04 4.14 11.47
N ARG A 131 6.99 4.88 12.05
CA ARG A 131 8.33 5.08 11.47
C ARG A 131 9.04 3.76 11.21
N THR A 132 9.05 2.89 12.22
CA THR A 132 9.75 1.61 12.18
C THR A 132 9.19 0.69 11.10
N VAL A 133 7.86 0.60 11.01
CA VAL A 133 7.15 -0.18 9.97
C VAL A 133 7.32 0.45 8.59
N MET A 134 7.30 1.79 8.49
CA MET A 134 7.56 2.51 7.24
C MET A 134 8.96 2.19 6.70
N ALA A 135 9.99 2.27 7.53
CA ALA A 135 11.37 1.96 7.16
C ALA A 135 11.51 0.51 6.68
N GLY A 136 10.92 -0.46 7.38
CA GLY A 136 10.88 -1.85 6.93
C GLY A 136 10.21 -1.99 5.56
N THR A 137 9.04 -1.37 5.39
CA THR A 137 8.24 -1.45 4.16
C THR A 137 8.96 -0.82 2.97
N LEU A 138 9.61 0.32 3.17
CA LEU A 138 10.46 0.97 2.16
C LEU A 138 11.63 0.09 1.73
N ALA A 139 12.33 -0.54 2.70
CA ALA A 139 13.45 -1.42 2.40
C ALA A 139 13.00 -2.65 1.58
N SER A 140 11.81 -3.17 1.87
CA SER A 140 11.19 -4.25 1.10
C SER A 140 10.80 -3.81 -0.31
N GLU A 141 10.19 -2.63 -0.47
CA GLU A 141 9.77 -2.08 -1.77
C GLU A 141 10.93 -1.70 -2.70
N LEU A 142 12.09 -1.36 -2.12
CA LEU A 142 13.31 -1.01 -2.86
C LEU A 142 14.21 -2.23 -3.18
N SER A 143 13.79 -3.43 -2.76
CA SER A 143 14.50 -4.68 -3.04
C SER A 143 13.98 -5.33 -4.34
N HIS A 144 14.87 -5.95 -5.11
CA HIS A 144 14.51 -6.59 -6.39
C HIS A 144 14.18 -8.09 -6.27
N GLN A 145 14.63 -8.75 -5.18
CA GLN A 145 14.45 -10.19 -4.97
C GLN A 145 13.68 -10.44 -3.68
N SER A 146 12.79 -11.45 -3.68
CA SER A 146 11.95 -11.78 -2.52
C SER A 146 12.76 -12.07 -1.24
N ARG A 147 13.90 -12.77 -1.36
CA ARG A 147 14.75 -13.12 -0.22
C ARG A 147 15.43 -11.88 0.38
N ASP A 148 15.96 -11.01 -0.48
CA ASP A 148 16.60 -9.75 -0.07
C ASP A 148 15.58 -8.79 0.56
N SER A 149 14.33 -8.82 0.09
CA SER A 149 13.22 -8.03 0.61
C SER A 149 12.96 -8.26 2.09
N GLU A 150 13.03 -9.51 2.52
CA GLU A 150 12.77 -9.92 3.89
C GLU A 150 13.89 -9.51 4.84
N GLU A 151 15.13 -9.76 4.43
CA GLU A 151 16.32 -9.37 5.21
C GLU A 151 16.44 -7.85 5.28
N ALA A 152 16.14 -7.13 4.20
CA ALA A 152 16.12 -5.67 4.15
C ALA A 152 15.02 -5.09 5.05
N PHE A 153 13.81 -5.67 5.03
CA PHE A 153 12.70 -5.27 5.91
C PHE A 153 13.11 -5.40 7.38
N LEU A 154 13.63 -6.58 7.77
CA LEU A 154 14.05 -6.84 9.14
C LEU A 154 15.22 -5.95 9.55
N GLY A 155 16.21 -5.79 8.68
CA GLY A 155 17.36 -4.93 8.93
C GLY A 155 16.95 -3.48 9.18
N ALA A 156 16.05 -2.94 8.37
CA ALA A 156 15.55 -1.58 8.53
C ALA A 156 14.64 -1.41 9.76
N LEU A 157 13.83 -2.43 10.09
CA LEU A 157 12.98 -2.45 11.28
C LEU A 157 13.82 -2.51 12.57
N PHE A 158 14.75 -3.46 12.65
CA PHE A 158 15.58 -3.67 13.84
C PHE A 158 16.56 -2.53 14.09
N ARG A 159 16.91 -1.73 13.08
CA ARG A 159 17.67 -0.50 13.30
C ARG A 159 16.95 0.48 14.23
N ASN A 160 15.62 0.55 14.16
CA ASN A 160 14.83 1.41 15.04
C ASN A 160 14.50 0.76 16.39
N LEU A 161 14.89 -0.49 16.62
CA LEU A 161 14.57 -1.22 17.84
C LEU A 161 15.06 -0.49 19.10
N GLY A 162 16.29 0.01 19.10
CA GLY A 162 16.85 0.71 20.27
C GLY A 162 16.03 1.94 20.65
N ARG A 163 15.58 2.72 19.66
CA ARG A 163 14.71 3.88 19.87
C ARG A 163 13.33 3.48 20.37
N LEU A 164 12.73 2.43 19.79
CA LEU A 164 11.43 1.92 20.22
C LEU A 164 11.47 1.42 21.67
N LEU A 165 12.55 0.73 22.06
CA LEU A 165 12.76 0.25 23.41
C LEU A 165 13.01 1.38 24.40
N VAL A 166 13.74 2.43 24.01
CA VAL A 166 13.90 3.63 24.85
C VAL A 166 12.54 4.31 25.04
N ALA A 167 11.78 4.54 23.97
CA ALA A 167 10.45 5.14 24.04
C ALA A 167 9.47 4.36 24.94
N PHE A 168 9.61 3.03 25.00
CA PHE A 168 8.74 2.18 25.78
C PHE A 168 9.21 1.96 27.24
N TYR A 169 10.47 1.55 27.42
CA TYR A 169 10.98 1.21 28.75
C TYR A 169 11.45 2.42 29.55
N LEU A 170 11.89 3.47 28.86
CA LEU A 170 12.59 4.64 29.40
C LEU A 170 11.94 5.96 28.89
N PRO A 171 10.64 6.17 29.13
CA PRO A 171 9.91 7.26 28.49
C PRO A 171 10.43 8.64 28.87
N GLU A 172 10.79 8.87 30.14
CA GLU A 172 11.37 10.14 30.60
C GLU A 172 12.68 10.48 29.85
N ASP A 173 13.54 9.47 29.66
CA ASP A 173 14.78 9.61 28.91
C ASP A 173 14.48 9.90 27.42
N ALA A 174 13.46 9.25 26.84
CA ALA A 174 12.99 9.51 25.48
C ALA A 174 12.46 10.95 25.29
N GLU A 175 11.76 11.50 26.29
CA GLU A 175 11.28 12.89 26.25
C GLU A 175 12.42 13.90 26.31
N GLN A 176 13.44 13.65 27.15
CA GLN A 176 14.64 14.48 27.22
C GLN A 176 15.41 14.48 25.90
N ILE A 177 15.60 13.31 25.28
CA ILE A 177 16.22 13.21 23.96
C ILE A 177 15.44 14.02 22.92
N ARG A 178 14.10 13.92 22.93
CA ARG A 178 13.23 14.68 22.03
C ARG A 178 13.33 16.19 22.27
N ALA A 179 13.39 16.64 23.52
CA ALA A 179 13.55 18.05 23.86
C ALA A 179 14.87 18.63 23.32
N LEU A 180 15.93 17.83 23.29
CA LEU A 180 17.24 18.23 22.76
C LEU A 180 17.34 18.19 21.22
N THR A 181 16.43 17.49 20.55
CA THR A 181 16.39 17.36 19.08
C THR A 181 15.32 18.26 18.43
N THR A 182 14.45 18.89 19.23
CA THR A 182 13.42 19.80 18.73
C THR A 182 13.86 21.26 18.80
N VAL A 183 13.67 21.98 17.68
CA VAL A 183 13.95 23.42 17.62
C VAL A 183 13.04 24.13 18.62
N SER A 184 13.63 24.82 19.59
CA SER A 184 12.94 25.57 20.62
C SER A 184 13.57 26.95 20.79
N ALA A 185 12.84 27.91 21.35
CA ALA A 185 13.35 29.26 21.61
C ALA A 185 14.63 29.28 22.47
N GLU A 186 14.84 28.23 23.29
CA GLU A 186 15.99 28.04 24.16
C GLU A 186 17.15 27.27 23.50
N GLN A 187 16.91 26.58 22.36
CA GLN A 187 17.89 25.79 21.62
C GLN A 187 17.74 26.00 20.11
N PRO A 188 18.43 27.02 19.54
CA PRO A 188 18.34 27.35 18.11
C PRO A 188 19.00 26.31 17.20
N GLU A 189 20.03 25.61 17.69
CA GLU A 189 20.69 24.50 17.01
C GLU A 189 20.34 23.18 17.72
N PRO A 190 19.41 22.38 17.17
CA PRO A 190 19.08 21.08 17.74
C PRO A 190 20.27 20.12 17.59
N LEU A 191 20.50 19.30 18.61
CA LEU A 191 21.49 18.23 18.55
C LEU A 191 21.02 17.14 17.58
N SER A 192 21.95 16.42 16.96
CA SER A 192 21.58 15.22 16.21
C SER A 192 21.05 14.15 17.17
N ASP A 193 20.19 13.26 16.68
CA ASP A 193 19.63 12.20 17.52
C ASP A 193 20.70 11.32 18.19
N ALA A 194 21.79 11.04 17.47
CA ALA A 194 22.92 10.30 18.00
C ALA A 194 23.62 11.06 19.15
N GLN A 195 23.77 12.38 19.02
CA GLN A 195 24.37 13.22 20.07
C GLN A 195 23.44 13.36 21.29
N ALA A 196 22.14 13.55 21.07
CA ALA A 196 21.15 13.65 22.13
C ALA A 196 21.01 12.34 22.91
N SER A 197 20.97 11.19 22.22
CA SER A 197 20.93 9.87 22.86
C SER A 197 22.18 9.58 23.67
N VAL A 198 23.39 9.85 23.16
CA VAL A 198 24.63 9.69 23.93
C VAL A 198 24.66 10.62 25.15
N LYS A 199 24.14 11.85 25.05
CA LYS A 199 24.10 12.80 26.17
C LYS A 199 23.16 12.36 27.30
N VAL A 200 22.01 11.75 26.99
CA VAL A 200 21.00 11.34 27.97
C VAL A 200 21.24 9.91 28.46
N LEU A 201 21.50 8.98 27.54
CA LEU A 201 21.60 7.54 27.82
C LEU A 201 23.05 7.05 27.95
N GLY A 202 24.05 7.84 27.59
CA GLY A 202 25.46 7.41 27.50
C GLY A 202 25.79 6.55 26.27
N VAL A 203 24.79 6.12 25.50
CA VAL A 203 24.92 5.28 24.30
C VAL A 203 23.91 5.72 23.24
N SER A 204 24.22 5.48 21.96
CA SER A 204 23.28 5.78 20.88
C SER A 204 22.18 4.71 20.76
N HIS A 205 21.05 5.08 20.14
CA HIS A 205 19.97 4.12 19.84
C HIS A 205 20.47 2.92 19.00
N GLU A 206 21.39 3.15 18.07
CA GLU A 206 21.96 2.08 17.23
C GLU A 206 22.89 1.15 18.03
N GLN A 207 23.70 1.71 18.93
CA GLN A 207 24.55 0.91 19.82
C GLN A 207 23.70 0.05 20.76
N LEU A 208 22.61 0.60 21.27
CA LEU A 208 21.64 -0.12 22.08
C LEU A 208 20.97 -1.25 21.28
N ALA A 209 20.47 -0.95 20.08
CA ALA A 209 19.86 -1.94 19.19
C ALA A 209 20.85 -3.07 18.87
N GLY A 210 22.08 -2.74 18.48
CA GLY A 210 23.11 -3.71 18.10
C GLY A 210 23.48 -4.68 19.23
N HIS A 211 23.64 -4.19 20.47
CA HIS A 211 23.90 -5.08 21.61
C HIS A 211 22.70 -5.97 21.94
N ILE A 212 21.48 -5.45 21.82
CA ILE A 212 20.27 -6.26 22.03
C ILE A 212 20.20 -7.35 20.97
N GLY A 213 20.46 -7.02 19.71
CA GLY A 213 20.57 -7.98 18.62
C GLY A 213 21.61 -9.07 18.90
N GLN A 214 22.79 -8.69 19.40
CA GLN A 214 23.82 -9.66 19.78
C GLN A 214 23.35 -10.57 20.93
N SER A 215 22.70 -10.00 21.95
CA SER A 215 22.15 -10.77 23.08
C SER A 215 21.02 -11.72 22.66
N TRP A 216 20.33 -11.41 21.57
CA TRP A 216 19.28 -12.24 20.97
C TRP A 216 19.84 -13.24 19.95
N GLY A 217 21.15 -13.26 19.70
CA GLY A 217 21.77 -14.19 18.77
C GLY A 217 21.39 -13.95 17.30
N LEU A 218 21.16 -12.69 16.92
CA LEU A 218 20.85 -12.34 15.53
C LEU A 218 22.00 -12.72 14.58
N PRO A 219 21.71 -13.18 13.35
CA PRO A 219 22.72 -13.40 12.31
C PRO A 219 23.53 -12.13 12.00
N ASP A 220 24.81 -12.31 11.67
CA ASP A 220 25.73 -11.20 11.36
C ASP A 220 25.22 -10.26 10.26
N GLY A 221 24.50 -10.80 9.26
CA GLY A 221 23.88 -10.00 8.19
C GLY A 221 22.82 -9.03 8.70
N LEU A 222 21.99 -9.45 9.66
CA LEU A 222 20.99 -8.57 10.29
C LEU A 222 21.66 -7.60 11.27
N LEU A 223 22.65 -8.05 12.04
CA LEU A 223 23.43 -7.17 12.93
C LEU A 223 24.13 -6.05 12.16
N ALA A 224 24.63 -6.33 10.95
CA ALA A 224 25.20 -5.31 10.08
C ALA A 224 24.15 -4.27 9.67
N CYS A 225 22.93 -4.69 9.34
CA CYS A 225 21.85 -3.78 8.95
C CYS A 225 21.33 -2.90 10.10
N MET A 226 21.54 -3.29 11.36
CA MET A 226 21.11 -2.52 12.54
C MET A 226 21.99 -1.30 12.86
N ARG A 227 23.17 -1.19 12.24
CA ARG A 227 24.09 -0.05 12.41
C ARG A 227 23.99 0.86 11.20
N SER A 228 24.26 2.15 11.33
CA SER A 228 24.49 2.99 10.15
C SER A 228 25.89 2.75 9.57
N PRO A 229 26.05 2.70 8.23
CA PRO A 229 27.35 2.57 7.61
C PRO A 229 28.23 3.79 7.84
N GLU A 230 29.45 3.53 8.32
CA GLU A 230 30.45 4.56 8.53
C GLU A 230 31.06 5.01 7.19
N GLY A 231 31.12 6.33 6.99
CA GLY A 231 31.75 6.93 5.81
C GLY A 231 30.78 7.40 4.74
N ARG A 232 31.33 7.80 3.58
CA ARG A 232 30.53 8.29 2.45
C ARG A 232 29.89 7.14 1.69
N VAL A 233 28.70 7.40 1.15
CA VAL A 233 27.98 6.49 0.26
C VAL A 233 28.91 6.00 -0.87
N PRO A 234 29.02 4.69 -1.13
CA PRO A 234 29.96 4.17 -2.12
C PRO A 234 29.65 4.68 -3.52
N THR A 235 30.69 4.99 -4.30
CA THR A 235 30.56 5.45 -5.69
C THR A 235 30.47 4.31 -6.71
N ARG A 236 30.31 3.06 -6.25
CA ARG A 236 30.25 1.84 -7.08
C ARG A 236 28.98 1.06 -6.77
N SER A 237 28.45 0.34 -7.76
CA SER A 237 27.30 -0.57 -7.59
C SER A 237 27.59 -1.70 -6.60
N LEU A 238 26.58 -2.04 -5.79
CA LEU A 238 26.60 -3.10 -4.79
C LEU A 238 25.66 -4.26 -5.14
N ALA A 239 25.11 -4.36 -6.37
CA ALA A 239 24.10 -5.36 -6.78
C ALA A 239 24.34 -6.81 -6.30
N ALA A 240 25.61 -7.24 -6.17
CA ALA A 240 25.98 -8.59 -5.76
C ALA A 240 26.78 -8.65 -4.43
N ARG A 241 26.69 -7.61 -3.60
CA ARG A 241 27.43 -7.51 -2.32
C ARG A 241 26.47 -7.56 -1.14
N PRO A 242 26.81 -8.27 -0.05
CA PRO A 242 25.99 -8.30 1.17
C PRO A 242 25.85 -6.91 1.80
N GLU A 243 26.85 -6.03 1.58
CA GLU A 243 26.82 -4.61 1.97
C GLU A 243 25.63 -3.84 1.37
N ARG A 244 25.04 -4.32 0.27
CA ARG A 244 23.87 -3.68 -0.36
C ARG A 244 22.69 -3.58 0.61
N LEU A 245 22.38 -4.67 1.33
CA LEU A 245 21.26 -4.72 2.28
C LEU A 245 21.44 -3.69 3.40
N TRP A 246 22.69 -3.48 3.83
CA TRP A 246 23.05 -2.51 4.84
C TRP A 246 22.80 -1.06 4.38
N TRP A 247 23.22 -0.71 3.16
CA TRP A 247 22.95 0.61 2.58
C TRP A 247 21.48 0.81 2.23
N LEU A 248 20.78 -0.24 1.82
CA LEU A 248 19.34 -0.23 1.56
C LEU A 248 18.53 0.07 2.82
N ALA A 249 18.86 -0.61 3.94
CA ALA A 249 18.25 -0.33 5.24
C ALA A 249 18.52 1.10 5.72
N SER A 250 19.67 1.66 5.36
CA SER A 250 20.03 3.06 5.67
C SER A 250 19.18 4.05 4.88
N LEU A 251 19.11 3.87 3.56
CA LEU A 251 18.25 4.68 2.69
C LEU A 251 16.79 4.64 3.17
N ALA A 252 16.26 3.44 3.46
CA ALA A 252 14.87 3.29 3.88
C ALA A 252 14.57 4.01 5.21
N ASN A 253 15.51 4.00 6.15
CA ASN A 253 15.39 4.72 7.41
C ASN A 253 15.49 6.24 7.24
N GLU A 254 16.40 6.72 6.38
CA GLU A 254 16.51 8.15 6.04
C GLU A 254 15.26 8.66 5.32
N VAL A 255 14.71 7.87 4.39
CA VAL A 255 13.46 8.19 3.70
C VAL A 255 12.30 8.24 4.68
N ALA A 256 12.14 7.24 5.56
CA ALA A 256 11.10 7.24 6.58
C ALA A 256 11.21 8.45 7.53
N GLN A 257 12.43 8.83 7.92
CA GLN A 257 12.65 10.03 8.75
C GLN A 257 12.31 11.32 7.98
N THR A 258 12.73 11.41 6.72
CA THR A 258 12.46 12.58 5.87
C THR A 258 10.95 12.78 5.67
N MET A 259 10.20 11.69 5.53
CA MET A 259 8.74 11.72 5.43
C MET A 259 8.06 12.18 6.72
N LEU A 260 8.68 11.99 7.90
CA LEU A 260 8.18 12.52 9.17
C LEU A 260 8.49 14.01 9.34
N ASP A 261 9.71 14.41 9.03
CA ASP A 261 10.21 15.75 9.35
C ASP A 261 9.81 16.80 8.32
N THR A 262 9.72 16.41 7.05
CA THR A 262 9.54 17.35 5.93
C THR A 262 8.06 17.63 5.67
N GLU A 263 7.73 18.89 5.41
CA GLU A 263 6.39 19.27 4.95
C GLU A 263 6.06 18.66 3.56
N PRO A 264 4.79 18.31 3.28
CA PRO A 264 4.41 17.64 2.03
C PRO A 264 4.89 18.33 0.76
N VAL A 265 4.93 19.67 0.75
CA VAL A 265 5.36 20.50 -0.39
C VAL A 265 6.83 20.28 -0.74
N ASN A 266 7.70 20.07 0.24
CA ASN A 266 9.14 19.94 0.06
C ASN A 266 9.61 18.47 -0.02
N LEU A 267 8.70 17.53 0.18
CA LEU A 267 9.02 16.11 0.31
C LEU A 267 9.53 15.52 -1.01
N GLY A 268 8.95 15.87 -2.15
CA GLY A 268 9.40 15.39 -3.46
C GLY A 268 10.87 15.74 -3.74
N ASP A 269 11.26 16.99 -3.47
CA ASP A 269 12.65 17.45 -3.62
C ASP A 269 13.60 16.76 -2.64
N ALA A 270 13.16 16.57 -1.38
CA ALA A 270 13.95 15.90 -0.37
C ALA A 270 14.20 14.42 -0.72
N LEU A 271 13.17 13.70 -1.17
CA LEU A 271 13.30 12.32 -1.64
C LEU A 271 14.19 12.22 -2.88
N THR A 272 14.07 13.16 -3.81
CA THR A 272 14.92 13.20 -5.02
C THR A 272 16.39 13.42 -4.67
N LYS A 273 16.70 14.25 -3.67
CA LYS A 273 18.07 14.45 -3.17
C LYS A 273 18.63 13.16 -2.57
N LEU A 274 17.85 12.46 -1.74
CA LEU A 274 18.25 11.16 -1.17
C LEU A 274 18.44 10.10 -2.24
N ALA A 275 17.51 9.98 -3.19
CA ALA A 275 17.60 9.04 -4.29
C ALA A 275 18.90 9.23 -5.09
N ARG A 276 19.30 10.48 -5.37
CA ARG A 276 20.57 10.79 -6.06
C ARG A 276 21.80 10.34 -5.28
N SER A 277 21.82 10.52 -3.96
CA SER A 277 22.95 10.12 -3.11
C SER A 277 23.17 8.60 -3.14
N TYR A 278 22.09 7.82 -3.28
CA TYR A 278 22.10 6.36 -3.21
C TYR A 278 21.94 5.65 -4.57
N ALA A 279 21.78 6.40 -5.67
CA ALA A 279 21.50 5.87 -7.00
C ALA A 279 22.57 4.87 -7.49
N THR A 280 23.85 5.24 -7.42
CA THR A 280 24.96 4.42 -7.91
C THR A 280 25.18 3.12 -7.13
N PRO A 281 25.23 3.11 -5.77
CA PRO A 281 25.45 1.87 -5.03
C PRO A 281 24.25 0.95 -5.00
N LEU A 282 23.03 1.49 -5.02
CA LEU A 282 21.81 0.69 -4.96
C LEU A 282 21.19 0.44 -6.35
N ASP A 283 21.80 0.90 -7.44
CA ASP A 283 21.27 0.78 -8.81
C ASP A 283 19.82 1.29 -8.92
N LEU A 284 19.53 2.37 -8.19
CA LEU A 284 18.20 2.97 -8.11
C LEU A 284 18.08 4.14 -9.09
N THR A 285 16.89 4.29 -9.68
CA THR A 285 16.50 5.49 -10.41
C THR A 285 16.00 6.57 -9.44
N SER A 286 15.95 7.83 -9.90
CA SER A 286 15.40 8.93 -9.10
C SER A 286 13.92 8.74 -8.75
N ASP A 287 13.20 7.93 -9.52
CA ASP A 287 11.77 7.68 -9.33
C ASP A 287 11.47 6.43 -8.47
N ASP A 288 12.44 5.53 -8.32
CA ASP A 288 12.23 4.29 -7.53
C ASP A 288 11.90 4.61 -6.07
N VAL A 289 12.56 5.62 -5.49
CA VAL A 289 12.36 6.04 -4.10
C VAL A 289 11.00 6.71 -3.90
N SER A 290 10.59 7.60 -4.81
CA SER A 290 9.26 8.24 -4.76
C SER A 290 8.14 7.22 -4.91
N GLN A 291 8.26 6.31 -5.87
CA GLN A 291 7.28 5.24 -6.06
C GLN A 291 7.24 4.26 -4.89
N ALA A 292 8.39 3.84 -4.36
CA ALA A 292 8.46 2.98 -3.18
C ALA A 292 7.83 3.66 -1.96
N ALA A 293 8.08 4.96 -1.77
CA ALA A 293 7.45 5.74 -0.70
C ALA A 293 5.93 5.83 -0.85
N ALA A 294 5.40 6.02 -2.07
CA ALA A 294 3.97 6.03 -2.33
C ALA A 294 3.33 4.66 -2.00
N ARG A 295 3.94 3.56 -2.47
CA ARG A 295 3.47 2.19 -2.17
C ARG A 295 3.53 1.88 -0.67
N ALA A 296 4.61 2.28 0.01
CA ALA A 296 4.79 2.09 1.44
C ALA A 296 3.76 2.86 2.28
N ARG A 297 3.42 4.11 1.91
CA ARG A 297 2.33 4.89 2.57
C ARG A 297 0.99 4.21 2.47
N LYS A 298 0.64 3.71 1.28
CA LYS A 298 -0.62 2.98 1.08
C LYS A 298 -0.68 1.74 1.97
N ARG A 299 0.39 0.94 1.99
CA ARG A 299 0.49 -0.26 2.87
C ARG A 299 0.36 0.09 4.35
N LEU A 300 1.03 1.15 4.80
CA LEU A 300 0.96 1.60 6.20
C LEU A 300 -0.44 2.12 6.56
N THR A 301 -1.14 2.77 5.63
CA THR A 301 -2.53 3.22 5.80
C THR A 301 -3.48 2.03 5.96
N GLU A 302 -3.33 0.98 5.15
CA GLU A 302 -4.12 -0.24 5.31
C GLU A 302 -3.83 -0.96 6.64
N LEU A 303 -2.56 -0.97 7.08
CA LEU A 303 -2.15 -1.58 8.34
C LEU A 303 -2.72 -0.84 9.55
N THR A 304 -2.68 0.50 9.55
CA THR A 304 -3.26 1.31 10.64
C THR A 304 -4.77 1.14 10.75
N GLN A 305 -5.47 1.05 9.60
CA GLN A 305 -6.90 0.75 9.56
C GLN A 305 -7.22 -0.64 10.12
N ALA A 306 -6.48 -1.68 9.73
CA ALA A 306 -6.70 -3.05 10.23
C ALA A 306 -6.46 -3.21 11.73
N LEU A 307 -5.52 -2.44 12.27
CA LEU A 307 -5.16 -2.46 13.69
C LEU A 307 -5.97 -1.47 14.53
N ASN A 308 -6.90 -0.72 13.93
CA ASN A 308 -7.63 0.39 14.57
C ASN A 308 -6.70 1.38 15.30
N LEU A 309 -5.53 1.63 14.73
CA LEU A 309 -4.57 2.58 15.28
C LEU A 309 -5.01 4.00 14.95
N ASN A 310 -5.62 4.67 15.92
CA ASN A 310 -5.95 6.08 15.77
C ASN A 310 -4.67 6.94 15.82
N VAL A 311 -4.38 7.62 14.72
CA VAL A 311 -3.29 8.59 14.56
C VAL A 311 -3.93 9.99 14.62
N PRO A 312 -3.55 10.85 15.59
CA PRO A 312 -4.08 12.20 15.69
C PRO A 312 -3.77 13.03 14.44
N ALA A 313 -4.75 13.84 14.03
CA ALA A 313 -4.58 14.83 12.98
C ALA A 313 -3.47 15.83 13.36
N GLN A 314 -2.72 16.29 12.36
CA GLN A 314 -1.55 17.17 12.44
C GLN A 314 -0.35 16.58 13.20
N SER A 315 -0.37 15.28 13.54
CA SER A 315 0.79 14.62 14.13
C SER A 315 1.83 14.27 13.06
N PRO A 316 3.14 14.20 13.40
CA PRO A 316 4.16 13.74 12.46
C PRO A 316 3.83 12.36 11.86
N GLY A 317 3.20 11.48 12.64
CA GLY A 317 2.78 10.14 12.18
C GLY A 317 1.71 10.16 11.08
N GLU A 318 0.90 11.21 10.97
CA GLU A 318 -0.08 11.36 9.89
C GLU A 318 0.61 11.58 8.53
N ARG A 319 1.80 12.20 8.51
CA ARG A 319 2.58 12.45 7.29
C ARG A 319 3.06 11.18 6.61
N LEU A 320 3.12 10.08 7.37
CA LEU A 320 3.43 8.74 6.87
C LEU A 320 2.23 8.03 6.23
N LEU A 321 1.03 8.60 6.31
CA LEU A 321 -0.21 8.03 5.80
C LEU A 321 -0.68 8.77 4.53
N ASP A 322 -1.59 8.13 3.80
CA ASP A 322 -2.07 8.57 2.48
C ASP A 322 -3.11 9.72 2.55
N THR A 323 -3.19 10.45 3.67
CA THR A 323 -4.25 11.45 3.93
C THR A 323 -3.92 12.82 3.33
N PHE A 324 -2.68 13.08 2.92
CA PHE A 324 -2.22 14.36 2.35
C PHE A 324 -1.22 14.20 1.19
N TYR A 325 -1.60 13.50 0.12
CA TYR A 325 -0.81 13.54 -1.12
C TYR A 325 -1.73 13.63 -2.35
N VAL A 326 -1.90 14.85 -2.85
CA VAL A 326 -2.28 15.12 -4.24
C VAL A 326 -1.00 15.57 -4.91
N ASP A 327 -0.50 14.80 -5.87
CA ASP A 327 0.69 15.16 -6.65
C ASP A 327 0.52 16.58 -7.20
N ALA A 328 1.39 17.52 -6.79
CA ALA A 328 1.54 18.79 -7.46
C ALA A 328 2.41 18.55 -8.71
N PRO A 329 1.88 18.67 -9.94
CA PRO A 329 2.73 18.55 -11.12
C PRO A 329 3.52 19.85 -11.29
N ASN A 330 4.84 19.73 -11.27
CA ASN A 330 5.83 20.64 -11.89
C ASN A 330 5.75 22.14 -11.51
N SER A 331 6.29 22.51 -10.36
CA SER A 331 6.76 23.88 -10.11
C SER A 331 8.07 24.13 -10.86
N GLY A 332 7.98 24.52 -12.15
CA GLY A 332 9.17 24.84 -12.95
C GLY A 332 8.95 25.71 -14.18
N GLN A 333 7.72 26.14 -14.50
CA GLN A 333 7.47 27.06 -15.62
C GLN A 333 6.68 28.27 -15.13
N THR A 334 7.42 29.37 -14.97
CA THR A 334 6.87 30.73 -14.80
C THR A 334 6.23 31.16 -16.11
N ASP A 335 4.92 31.02 -16.21
CA ASP A 335 4.03 31.90 -17.00
C ASP A 335 2.58 31.52 -16.67
N GLY A 336 2.08 32.08 -15.56
CA GLY A 336 0.69 32.04 -15.15
C GLY A 336 0.12 33.46 -15.07
N PRO A 337 -1.18 33.66 -15.33
CA PRO A 337 -1.76 34.99 -15.51
C PRO A 337 -1.75 35.78 -14.19
N THR A 338 -1.62 37.10 -14.28
CA THR A 338 -1.53 38.01 -13.12
C THR A 338 -2.82 38.01 -12.27
N PRO A 339 -2.74 38.42 -10.99
CA PRO A 339 -3.84 38.35 -10.02
C PRO A 339 -5.15 39.03 -10.47
N ASP A 340 -5.08 40.05 -11.32
CA ASP A 340 -6.24 40.74 -11.89
C ASP A 340 -7.01 39.89 -12.91
N ALA A 341 -6.34 38.96 -13.61
CA ALA A 341 -6.95 38.06 -14.57
C ALA A 341 -7.68 36.87 -13.90
N LEU A 342 -7.48 36.67 -12.60
CA LEU A 342 -8.15 35.67 -11.76
C LEU A 342 -9.32 36.25 -10.94
N GLY A 343 -9.66 37.54 -11.15
CA GLY A 343 -10.87 38.15 -10.59
C GLY A 343 -10.87 38.27 -9.06
N LEU A 344 -9.70 38.41 -8.42
CA LEU A 344 -9.61 38.64 -6.98
C LEU A 344 -9.84 40.11 -6.66
N GLY A 345 -11.11 40.47 -6.56
CA GLY A 345 -11.58 41.66 -5.86
C GLY A 345 -11.95 41.33 -4.40
N ASP A 346 -11.61 42.26 -3.52
CA ASP A 346 -11.61 42.22 -2.06
C ASP A 346 -12.77 41.51 -1.32
N ASP A 347 -12.38 40.97 -0.17
CA ASP A 347 -13.17 40.77 1.04
C ASP A 347 -14.53 40.09 0.90
N THR A 348 -14.57 38.76 1.09
CA THR A 348 -15.44 38.09 2.07
C THR A 348 -15.19 36.59 2.10
N GLY A 349 -14.83 36.07 3.28
CA GLY A 349 -14.57 34.65 3.51
C GLY A 349 -15.83 33.78 3.41
N THR A 350 -16.03 33.17 2.24
CA THR A 350 -16.94 32.03 2.05
C THR A 350 -16.25 30.95 1.22
N LEU A 351 -16.19 29.73 1.76
CA LEU A 351 -15.69 28.53 1.09
C LEU A 351 -16.54 28.26 -0.16
N ALA A 352 -15.92 28.36 -1.34
CA ALA A 352 -16.51 27.85 -2.57
C ALA A 352 -16.43 26.31 -2.58
N PRO A 353 -17.51 25.59 -2.91
CA PRO A 353 -17.45 24.16 -3.15
C PRO A 353 -16.87 23.87 -4.54
N ASP A 354 -16.24 22.71 -4.66
CA ASP A 354 -15.78 22.05 -5.90
C ASP A 354 -14.49 22.56 -6.56
N LEU A 355 -13.35 21.98 -6.11
CA LEU A 355 -12.27 21.63 -7.04
C LEU A 355 -12.42 20.14 -7.41
N PRO A 356 -12.45 19.75 -8.70
CA PRO A 356 -12.45 18.35 -9.11
C PRO A 356 -11.13 17.65 -8.74
N PRO A 357 -11.15 16.36 -8.36
CA PRO A 357 -9.93 15.60 -8.06
C PRO A 357 -9.01 15.50 -9.29
N PRO A 358 -7.69 15.28 -9.11
CA PRO A 358 -6.73 15.19 -10.20
C PRO A 358 -7.12 14.06 -11.17
N ALA A 359 -6.97 14.34 -12.47
CA ALA A 359 -7.33 13.42 -13.53
C ALA A 359 -6.44 12.17 -13.48
N VAL A 360 -6.99 11.06 -13.00
CA VAL A 360 -6.42 9.72 -13.14
C VAL A 360 -6.20 9.46 -14.62
N ASP A 361 -4.97 9.13 -15.05
CA ASP A 361 -4.69 8.80 -16.45
C ASP A 361 -5.32 7.45 -16.81
N ALA A 362 -6.58 7.51 -17.25
CA ALA A 362 -7.37 6.36 -17.66
C ALA A 362 -6.69 5.53 -18.76
N THR A 363 -5.88 6.15 -19.62
CA THR A 363 -5.17 5.47 -20.71
C THR A 363 -4.12 4.50 -20.15
N SER A 364 -3.37 4.92 -19.13
CA SER A 364 -2.37 4.07 -18.47
C SER A 364 -3.00 2.86 -17.77
N ILE A 365 -4.12 3.08 -17.04
CA ILE A 365 -4.84 2.02 -16.33
C ILE A 365 -5.41 1.00 -17.31
N LEU A 366 -6.03 1.46 -18.39
CA LEU A 366 -6.58 0.57 -19.42
C LEU A 366 -5.46 -0.25 -20.09
N THR A 367 -4.32 0.37 -20.39
CA THR A 367 -3.19 -0.31 -21.04
C THR A 367 -2.59 -1.39 -20.14
N ASN A 368 -2.32 -1.07 -18.87
CA ASN A 368 -1.79 -2.03 -17.91
C ASN A 368 -2.78 -3.18 -17.66
N GLY A 369 -4.06 -2.85 -17.48
CA GLY A 369 -5.10 -3.88 -17.31
C GLY A 369 -5.22 -4.82 -18.51
N ILE A 370 -5.16 -4.30 -19.75
CA ILE A 370 -5.15 -5.14 -20.96
C ILE A 370 -3.95 -6.10 -20.94
N GLN A 371 -2.77 -5.63 -20.55
CA GLN A 371 -1.57 -6.47 -20.49
C GLN A 371 -1.73 -7.60 -19.46
N ASP A 372 -2.19 -7.28 -18.25
CA ASP A 372 -2.42 -8.26 -17.18
C ASP A 372 -3.46 -9.31 -17.58
N ILE A 373 -4.56 -8.88 -18.20
CA ILE A 373 -5.61 -9.77 -18.70
C ILE A 373 -5.08 -10.66 -19.82
N THR A 374 -4.27 -10.10 -20.73
CA THR A 374 -3.69 -10.87 -21.84
C THR A 374 -2.72 -11.94 -21.33
N ASN A 375 -1.89 -11.60 -20.35
CA ASN A 375 -1.00 -12.56 -19.70
C ASN A 375 -1.80 -13.67 -19.00
N SER A 376 -2.87 -13.31 -18.28
CA SER A 376 -3.74 -14.28 -17.61
C SER A 376 -4.44 -15.22 -18.60
N LEU A 377 -4.83 -14.74 -19.78
CA LEU A 377 -5.46 -15.55 -20.83
C LEU A 377 -4.54 -16.59 -21.48
N VAL A 378 -3.21 -16.41 -21.40
CA VAL A 378 -2.22 -17.36 -21.92
C VAL A 378 -1.95 -18.51 -20.94
N GLU A 379 -2.12 -18.25 -19.64
CA GLU A 379 -1.98 -19.24 -18.57
C GLU A 379 -3.28 -20.01 -18.31
N SER A 380 -3.29 -20.95 -17.35
CA SER A 380 -4.54 -21.59 -16.92
C SER A 380 -5.41 -20.60 -16.14
N PHE A 381 -6.51 -20.15 -16.73
CA PHE A 381 -7.40 -19.15 -16.12
C PHE A 381 -8.81 -19.67 -15.84
N ARG A 382 -9.50 -19.01 -14.91
CA ARG A 382 -10.96 -19.16 -14.71
C ARG A 382 -11.66 -17.97 -15.36
N LEU A 383 -12.70 -18.25 -16.15
CA LEU A 383 -13.43 -17.23 -16.91
C LEU A 383 -13.98 -16.09 -16.02
N ASN A 384 -14.51 -16.41 -14.84
CA ASN A 384 -15.03 -15.41 -13.91
C ASN A 384 -13.94 -14.44 -13.43
N ASP A 385 -12.73 -14.93 -13.16
CA ASP A 385 -11.62 -14.13 -12.66
C ASP A 385 -11.18 -13.11 -13.72
N VAL A 386 -11.06 -13.56 -14.99
CA VAL A 386 -10.74 -12.68 -16.12
C VAL A 386 -11.82 -11.62 -16.35
N LEU A 387 -13.09 -11.99 -16.27
CA LEU A 387 -14.19 -11.02 -16.39
C LEU A 387 -14.16 -10.01 -15.26
N GLN A 388 -13.86 -10.42 -14.03
CA GLN A 388 -13.75 -9.51 -12.89
C GLN A 388 -12.59 -8.52 -13.07
N MET A 389 -11.42 -8.98 -13.54
CA MET A 389 -10.28 -8.11 -13.89
C MET A 389 -10.67 -7.06 -14.94
N ILE A 390 -11.43 -7.45 -15.97
CA ILE A 390 -11.91 -6.52 -17.01
C ILE A 390 -12.81 -5.44 -16.42
N LEU A 391 -13.81 -5.83 -15.63
CA LEU A 391 -14.75 -4.88 -15.04
C LEU A 391 -14.07 -3.95 -14.03
N GLU A 392 -13.12 -4.47 -13.24
CA GLU A 392 -12.37 -3.67 -12.26
C GLU A 392 -11.42 -2.67 -12.95
N THR A 393 -10.82 -3.07 -14.07
CA THR A 393 -10.01 -2.17 -14.91
C THR A 393 -10.88 -1.04 -15.47
N MET A 394 -12.08 -1.36 -15.97
CA MET A 394 -13.02 -0.35 -16.47
C MET A 394 -13.53 0.59 -15.37
N LEU A 395 -13.87 0.04 -14.20
CA LEU A 395 -14.36 0.82 -13.05
C LEU A 395 -13.31 1.85 -12.61
N ARG A 396 -12.05 1.41 -12.46
CA ARG A 396 -10.93 2.28 -12.06
C ARG A 396 -10.57 3.30 -13.13
N ALA A 397 -10.41 2.87 -14.38
CA ALA A 397 -9.99 3.75 -15.46
C ALA A 397 -11.01 4.86 -15.75
N LEU A 398 -12.30 4.51 -15.81
CA LEU A 398 -13.34 5.47 -16.15
C LEU A 398 -13.85 6.25 -14.94
N ASN A 399 -13.40 5.90 -13.72
CA ASN A 399 -13.96 6.38 -12.46
C ASN A 399 -15.49 6.23 -12.45
N CYS A 400 -15.97 5.05 -12.87
CA CYS A 400 -17.39 4.75 -12.95
C CYS A 400 -17.95 4.53 -11.54
N ARG A 401 -19.22 4.90 -11.34
CA ARG A 401 -19.94 4.59 -10.11
C ARG A 401 -20.14 3.08 -9.97
N ARG A 402 -20.49 2.43 -11.08
CA ARG A 402 -20.75 0.99 -11.17
C ARG A 402 -20.54 0.48 -12.58
N VAL A 403 -20.17 -0.79 -12.67
CA VAL A 403 -20.00 -1.56 -13.89
C VAL A 403 -20.70 -2.90 -13.73
N VAL A 404 -21.52 -3.29 -14.71
CA VAL A 404 -22.29 -4.54 -14.70
C VAL A 404 -21.97 -5.35 -15.95
N PHE A 405 -21.69 -6.63 -15.76
CA PHE A 405 -21.56 -7.59 -16.84
C PHE A 405 -22.79 -8.47 -16.91
N CYS A 406 -23.39 -8.54 -18.10
CA CYS A 406 -24.51 -9.40 -18.41
C CYS A 406 -24.09 -10.54 -19.33
N LEU A 407 -24.64 -11.73 -19.09
CA LEU A 407 -24.45 -12.91 -19.92
C LEU A 407 -25.77 -13.39 -20.49
N ARG A 408 -25.74 -13.91 -21.72
CA ARG A 408 -26.89 -14.57 -22.33
C ARG A 408 -27.27 -15.81 -21.55
N ASP A 409 -28.50 -15.84 -21.07
CA ASP A 409 -29.09 -17.02 -20.47
C ASP A 409 -29.58 -17.98 -21.57
N ALA A 410 -29.16 -19.25 -21.49
CA ALA A 410 -29.47 -20.26 -22.50
C ALA A 410 -30.96 -20.65 -22.53
N ARG A 411 -31.67 -20.50 -21.40
CA ARG A 411 -33.09 -20.88 -21.28
C ARG A 411 -34.02 -19.80 -21.80
N SER A 412 -33.82 -18.56 -21.37
CA SER A 412 -34.68 -17.43 -21.74
C SER A 412 -34.25 -16.74 -23.04
N GLY A 413 -32.99 -16.93 -23.47
CA GLY A 413 -32.41 -16.23 -24.62
C GLY A 413 -32.17 -14.74 -24.39
N GLN A 414 -32.37 -14.23 -23.16
CA GLN A 414 -32.16 -12.84 -22.77
C GLN A 414 -30.78 -12.66 -22.12
N LEU A 415 -30.26 -11.43 -22.12
CA LEU A 415 -29.09 -11.10 -21.32
C LEU A 415 -29.52 -10.81 -19.88
N THR A 416 -28.83 -11.43 -18.93
CA THR A 416 -29.07 -11.28 -17.50
C THR A 416 -27.80 -10.80 -16.81
N GLY A 417 -27.91 -9.87 -15.87
CA GLY A 417 -26.76 -9.44 -15.06
C GLY A 417 -26.15 -10.61 -14.29
N ARG A 418 -24.83 -10.78 -14.37
CA ARG A 418 -24.07 -11.86 -13.71
C ARG A 418 -23.01 -11.36 -12.75
N LEU A 419 -22.30 -10.30 -13.11
CA LEU A 419 -21.31 -9.66 -12.24
C LEU A 419 -21.63 -8.17 -12.15
N GLY A 420 -21.42 -7.58 -10.97
CA GLY A 420 -21.56 -6.15 -10.74
C GLY A 420 -20.45 -5.68 -9.80
N LEU A 421 -19.80 -4.58 -10.13
CA LEU A 421 -18.77 -3.93 -9.32
C LEU A 421 -19.11 -2.46 -9.15
N GLY A 422 -18.81 -1.89 -7.99
CA GLY A 422 -19.09 -0.49 -7.65
C GLY A 422 -20.34 -0.30 -6.77
N GLU A 423 -20.72 0.95 -6.59
CA GLU A 423 -21.75 1.35 -5.62
C GLU A 423 -23.13 0.80 -5.99
N GLY A 424 -23.70 -0.07 -5.13
CA GLY A 424 -25.03 -0.65 -5.33
C GLY A 424 -25.14 -1.58 -6.55
N ALA A 425 -24.01 -2.02 -7.11
CA ALA A 425 -23.98 -2.80 -8.34
C ALA A 425 -24.71 -4.16 -8.22
N ASP A 426 -24.74 -4.77 -7.03
CA ASP A 426 -25.46 -6.04 -6.79
C ASP A 426 -26.98 -5.91 -7.01
N VAL A 427 -27.59 -4.84 -6.49
CA VAL A 427 -29.03 -4.59 -6.66
C VAL A 427 -29.34 -4.27 -8.12
N VAL A 428 -28.47 -3.51 -8.76
CA VAL A 428 -28.62 -3.13 -10.17
C VAL A 428 -28.46 -4.33 -11.08
N ARG A 429 -27.46 -5.20 -10.84
CA ARG A 429 -27.21 -6.43 -11.59
C ARG A 429 -28.47 -7.28 -11.76
N ASP A 430 -29.22 -7.49 -10.68
CA ASP A 430 -30.40 -8.36 -10.70
C ASP A 430 -31.59 -7.79 -11.49
N LEU A 431 -31.56 -6.47 -11.77
CA LEU A 431 -32.54 -5.78 -12.60
C LEU A 431 -32.23 -5.86 -14.10
N PHE A 432 -30.98 -6.14 -14.49
CA PHE A 432 -30.59 -6.22 -15.89
C PHE A 432 -31.21 -7.44 -16.57
N LYS A 433 -32.24 -7.17 -17.37
CA LYS A 433 -32.93 -8.15 -18.24
C LYS A 433 -33.11 -7.52 -19.62
N VAL A 434 -32.27 -7.91 -20.57
CA VAL A 434 -32.27 -7.36 -21.94
C VAL A 434 -32.70 -8.44 -22.93
N PRO A 435 -33.88 -8.33 -23.56
CA PRO A 435 -34.35 -9.31 -24.52
C PRO A 435 -33.58 -9.19 -25.84
N LEU A 436 -33.09 -10.32 -26.37
CA LEU A 436 -32.43 -10.39 -27.68
C LEU A 436 -33.36 -10.87 -28.80
N VAL A 437 -34.56 -11.33 -28.47
CA VAL A 437 -35.60 -11.74 -29.43
C VAL A 437 -36.77 -10.80 -29.27
N ILE A 438 -37.14 -10.12 -30.34
CA ILE A 438 -38.20 -9.10 -30.33
C ILE A 438 -39.41 -9.63 -31.07
N ARG A 439 -40.59 -9.42 -30.49
CA ARG A 439 -41.84 -9.85 -31.09
C ARG A 439 -42.14 -9.01 -32.34
N PRO A 440 -42.70 -9.60 -33.41
CA PRO A 440 -43.06 -8.84 -34.60
C PRO A 440 -44.02 -7.68 -34.25
N GLY A 441 -43.62 -6.44 -34.55
CA GLY A 441 -44.41 -5.22 -34.27
C GLY A 441 -44.02 -4.46 -32.99
N GLU A 442 -43.09 -4.96 -32.18
CA GLU A 442 -42.60 -4.29 -30.98
C GLU A 442 -41.28 -3.54 -31.27
N ASN A 443 -41.15 -2.30 -30.79
CA ASN A 443 -39.93 -1.53 -30.99
C ASN A 443 -38.87 -1.94 -29.95
N PRO A 444 -37.61 -2.23 -30.36
CA PRO A 444 -36.53 -2.50 -29.42
C PRO A 444 -36.31 -1.33 -28.46
N ASP A 445 -36.21 -1.65 -27.17
CA ASP A 445 -35.61 -0.76 -26.19
C ASP A 445 -34.15 -0.45 -26.57
N LEU A 446 -33.57 0.59 -25.95
CA LEU A 446 -32.23 1.05 -26.26
C LEU A 446 -31.18 -0.07 -26.11
N PHE A 447 -31.26 -0.87 -25.04
CA PHE A 447 -30.28 -1.91 -24.75
C PHE A 447 -30.38 -3.05 -25.78
N SER A 448 -31.58 -3.50 -26.09
CA SER A 448 -31.85 -4.48 -27.15
C SER A 448 -31.41 -3.96 -28.52
N ALA A 449 -31.69 -2.69 -28.84
CA ALA A 449 -31.24 -2.08 -30.09
C ALA A 449 -29.72 -2.04 -30.21
N VAL A 450 -29.02 -1.68 -29.13
CA VAL A 450 -27.55 -1.65 -29.08
C VAL A 450 -26.96 -3.05 -29.26
N CYS A 451 -27.52 -4.06 -28.60
CA CYS A 451 -27.08 -5.44 -28.75
C CYS A 451 -27.36 -6.00 -30.16
N LEU A 452 -28.54 -5.75 -30.73
CA LEU A 452 -28.93 -6.24 -32.05
C LEU A 452 -28.13 -5.56 -33.17
N LYS A 453 -27.83 -4.26 -33.02
CA LYS A 453 -26.99 -3.52 -33.99
C LYS A 453 -25.50 -3.72 -33.76
N GLN A 454 -25.09 -4.26 -32.61
CA GLN A 454 -23.69 -4.57 -32.27
C GLN A 454 -22.78 -3.34 -32.25
N VAL A 455 -23.29 -2.20 -31.76
CA VAL A 455 -22.56 -0.92 -31.75
C VAL A 455 -22.23 -0.49 -30.32
N ASP A 456 -20.97 -0.19 -30.04
CA ASP A 456 -20.58 0.43 -28.77
C ASP A 456 -21.24 1.80 -28.64
N THR A 457 -21.99 2.01 -27.55
CA THR A 457 -22.82 3.21 -27.41
C THR A 457 -22.52 3.91 -26.10
N LEU A 458 -22.07 5.15 -26.18
CA LEU A 458 -21.94 6.08 -25.06
C LEU A 458 -23.15 7.02 -25.06
N ILE A 459 -23.83 7.11 -23.92
CA ILE A 459 -24.95 8.02 -23.69
C ILE A 459 -24.49 9.10 -22.73
N ALA A 460 -24.21 10.29 -23.26
CA ALA A 460 -23.79 11.45 -22.47
C ALA A 460 -24.92 11.98 -21.57
N ASP A 461 -26.17 11.91 -22.05
CA ASP A 461 -27.36 12.33 -21.29
C ASP A 461 -28.54 11.37 -21.55
N ALA A 462 -28.91 10.63 -20.51
CA ALA A 462 -30.00 9.68 -20.50
C ALA A 462 -31.38 10.35 -20.35
N SER A 463 -31.43 11.63 -19.94
CA SER A 463 -32.66 12.41 -19.76
C SER A 463 -33.20 13.00 -21.06
N ALA A 464 -32.42 12.93 -22.14
CA ALA A 464 -32.83 13.44 -23.44
C ALA A 464 -34.14 12.77 -23.94
N PRO A 465 -35.11 13.52 -24.51
CA PRO A 465 -36.44 13.01 -24.84
C PRO A 465 -36.46 11.81 -25.80
N ASN A 466 -35.52 11.79 -26.74
CA ASN A 466 -35.31 10.71 -27.71
C ASN A 466 -34.68 9.44 -27.09
N ILE A 467 -34.03 9.56 -25.94
CA ILE A 467 -33.38 8.46 -25.23
C ILE A 467 -34.30 7.90 -24.15
N VAL A 468 -34.90 8.75 -23.30
CA VAL A 468 -35.84 8.35 -22.23
C VAL A 468 -37.02 7.53 -22.73
N THR A 469 -37.55 7.87 -23.91
CA THR A 469 -38.67 7.16 -24.53
C THR A 469 -38.31 5.72 -24.93
N ARG A 470 -37.01 5.44 -25.14
CA ARG A 470 -36.49 4.14 -25.56
C ARG A 470 -35.84 3.36 -24.41
N LEU A 471 -35.72 3.94 -23.22
CA LEU A 471 -35.17 3.26 -22.06
C LEU A 471 -36.17 2.28 -21.43
N PRO A 472 -35.73 1.09 -20.98
CA PRO A 472 -36.58 0.15 -20.25
C PRO A 472 -37.15 0.74 -18.96
N THR A 473 -38.34 0.29 -18.55
CA THR A 473 -38.98 0.74 -17.29
C THR A 473 -38.11 0.47 -16.07
N TRP A 474 -37.50 -0.72 -15.98
CA TRP A 474 -36.58 -1.06 -14.88
C TRP A 474 -35.39 -0.10 -14.78
N PHE A 475 -34.93 0.45 -15.92
CA PHE A 475 -33.82 1.41 -15.93
C PHE A 475 -34.30 2.79 -15.46
N ARG A 476 -35.45 3.25 -15.95
CA ARG A 476 -36.04 4.55 -15.60
C ARG A 476 -36.49 4.65 -14.15
N ASP A 477 -36.95 3.55 -13.56
CA ASP A 477 -37.54 3.58 -12.22
C ASP A 477 -36.52 3.27 -11.12
N ARG A 478 -35.48 2.48 -11.42
CA ARG A 478 -34.57 1.91 -10.39
C ARG A 478 -33.10 2.24 -10.60
N VAL A 479 -32.61 2.31 -11.85
CA VAL A 479 -31.18 2.53 -12.12
C VAL A 479 -30.86 4.02 -12.23
N GLN A 480 -31.70 4.77 -12.96
CA GLN A 480 -31.70 6.23 -13.06
C GLN A 480 -30.31 6.84 -13.28
N ALA A 481 -29.48 6.20 -14.12
CA ALA A 481 -28.16 6.71 -14.42
C ALA A 481 -28.25 7.83 -15.48
N PRO A 482 -27.73 9.04 -15.20
CA PRO A 482 -27.79 10.16 -16.13
C PRO A 482 -26.84 10.03 -17.32
N THR A 483 -25.75 9.27 -17.19
CA THR A 483 -24.83 8.95 -18.30
C THR A 483 -24.33 7.53 -18.17
N PHE A 484 -24.18 6.82 -19.28
CA PHE A 484 -23.73 5.43 -19.26
C PHE A 484 -23.15 4.97 -20.60
N LEU A 485 -22.28 3.95 -20.52
CA LEU A 485 -21.65 3.26 -21.63
C LEU A 485 -22.20 1.84 -21.73
N VAL A 486 -22.45 1.39 -22.96
CA VAL A 486 -22.94 0.05 -23.28
C VAL A 486 -22.05 -0.57 -24.36
N LEU A 487 -21.41 -1.69 -24.02
CA LEU A 487 -20.50 -2.44 -24.89
C LEU A 487 -21.03 -3.86 -25.11
N PRO A 488 -21.63 -4.17 -26.28
CA PRO A 488 -22.10 -5.52 -26.57
C PRO A 488 -20.95 -6.49 -26.89
N LEU A 489 -20.99 -7.69 -26.30
CA LEU A 489 -20.01 -8.74 -26.59
C LEU A 489 -20.54 -9.65 -27.68
N VAL A 490 -19.87 -9.65 -28.82
CA VAL A 490 -20.29 -10.41 -30.01
C VAL A 490 -19.23 -11.43 -30.37
N MET A 491 -19.66 -12.68 -30.53
CA MET A 491 -18.84 -13.77 -31.04
C MET A 491 -19.19 -14.05 -32.49
N LYS A 492 -18.21 -13.88 -33.36
CA LYS A 492 -18.30 -14.25 -34.78
C LYS A 492 -18.04 -15.74 -34.95
N ARG A 493 -18.86 -16.42 -35.73
CA ARG A 493 -18.70 -17.85 -36.05
C ARG A 493 -18.66 -18.05 -37.56
N ALA A 494 -17.72 -18.85 -38.04
CA ALA A 494 -17.58 -19.11 -39.47
C ALA A 494 -18.85 -19.80 -40.00
N GLY A 495 -19.54 -19.17 -40.95
CA GLY A 495 -20.76 -19.71 -41.59
C GLY A 495 -22.06 -19.58 -40.78
N GLN A 496 -22.08 -18.87 -39.65
CA GLN A 496 -23.29 -18.61 -38.86
C GLN A 496 -23.46 -17.10 -38.59
N ALA A 497 -24.67 -16.67 -38.24
CA ALA A 497 -24.92 -15.29 -37.83
C ALA A 497 -24.18 -14.95 -36.53
N ASP A 498 -23.68 -13.71 -36.44
CA ASP A 498 -22.98 -13.19 -35.27
C ASP A 498 -23.84 -13.30 -34.01
N MET A 499 -23.27 -13.85 -32.94
CA MET A 499 -24.00 -14.14 -31.71
C MET A 499 -23.60 -13.19 -30.59
N VAL A 500 -24.58 -12.49 -30.00
CA VAL A 500 -24.38 -11.69 -28.78
C VAL A 500 -24.25 -12.65 -27.59
N LEU A 501 -23.07 -12.64 -26.95
CA LEU A 501 -22.78 -13.43 -25.75
C LEU A 501 -23.17 -12.72 -24.47
N GLY A 502 -23.01 -11.40 -24.45
CA GLY A 502 -23.12 -10.61 -23.25
C GLY A 502 -23.11 -9.11 -23.51
N LEU A 503 -23.09 -8.35 -22.43
CA LEU A 503 -23.10 -6.90 -22.43
C LEU A 503 -22.29 -6.39 -21.25
N ILE A 504 -21.41 -5.42 -21.47
CA ILE A 504 -20.83 -4.62 -20.38
C ILE A 504 -21.56 -3.28 -20.33
N TYR A 505 -22.01 -2.92 -19.13
CA TYR A 505 -22.63 -1.64 -18.80
C TYR A 505 -21.74 -0.90 -17.79
N ALA A 506 -21.56 0.41 -17.95
CA ALA A 506 -20.83 1.25 -17.00
C ALA A 506 -21.50 2.62 -16.89
N ASP A 507 -21.57 3.22 -15.70
CA ASP A 507 -22.25 4.52 -15.53
C ASP A 507 -21.56 5.49 -14.56
N LYS A 508 -22.04 6.75 -14.56
CA LYS A 508 -21.68 7.79 -13.59
C LYS A 508 -22.90 8.54 -13.08
N GLY A 509 -22.74 9.18 -11.92
CA GLY A 509 -23.82 9.88 -11.20
C GLY A 509 -24.15 11.28 -11.71
N GLN A 510 -23.36 11.86 -12.62
CA GLN A 510 -23.59 13.20 -13.19
C GLN A 510 -23.71 13.10 -14.71
N ALA A 511 -24.67 13.82 -15.32
CA ALA A 511 -24.79 13.89 -16.78
C ALA A 511 -23.50 14.48 -17.39
N ASP A 512 -23.14 14.00 -18.59
CA ASP A 512 -21.94 14.42 -19.34
C ASP A 512 -20.58 14.21 -18.64
N SER A 513 -20.56 13.59 -17.45
CA SER A 513 -19.32 13.32 -16.70
C SER A 513 -18.51 12.12 -17.23
N LEU A 514 -19.09 11.32 -18.14
CA LEU A 514 -18.45 10.17 -18.77
C LEU A 514 -17.91 10.57 -20.15
N GLN A 515 -16.91 11.45 -20.16
CA GLN A 515 -16.20 11.85 -21.38
C GLN A 515 -15.09 10.82 -21.66
N ILE A 516 -15.18 10.17 -22.82
CA ILE A 516 -14.24 9.12 -23.24
C ILE A 516 -13.58 9.58 -24.53
N SER A 517 -12.26 9.72 -24.53
CA SER A 517 -11.47 10.02 -25.72
C SER A 517 -11.48 8.86 -26.71
N GLU A 518 -11.17 9.11 -27.98
CA GLU A 518 -11.07 8.04 -28.98
C GLU A 518 -10.04 6.97 -28.62
N LYS A 519 -8.94 7.37 -27.96
CA LYS A 519 -7.89 6.46 -27.49
C LYS A 519 -8.41 5.54 -26.39
N GLU A 520 -9.07 6.08 -25.37
CA GLU A 520 -9.68 5.28 -24.29
C GLU A 520 -10.77 4.35 -24.84
N LEU A 521 -11.59 4.83 -25.78
CA LEU A 521 -12.62 4.02 -26.41
C LEU A 521 -12.03 2.84 -27.21
N SER A 522 -10.87 3.05 -27.87
CA SER A 522 -10.12 1.97 -28.52
C SER A 522 -9.59 0.93 -27.53
N LEU A 523 -9.10 1.37 -26.36
CA LEU A 523 -8.63 0.48 -25.30
C LEU A 523 -9.79 -0.29 -24.65
N LEU A 524 -10.94 0.36 -24.41
CA LEU A 524 -12.15 -0.31 -23.92
C LEU A 524 -12.66 -1.36 -24.91
N ARG A 525 -12.61 -1.08 -26.22
CA ARG A 525 -12.90 -2.06 -27.27
C ARG A 525 -11.95 -3.25 -27.19
N THR A 526 -10.68 -3.00 -26.89
CA THR A 526 -9.67 -4.05 -26.72
C THR A 526 -10.00 -4.92 -25.51
N LEU A 527 -10.30 -4.34 -24.35
CA LEU A 527 -10.76 -5.07 -23.15
C LEU A 527 -12.02 -5.91 -23.42
N ARG A 528 -13.02 -5.32 -24.08
CA ARG A 528 -14.23 -6.04 -24.51
C ARG A 528 -13.88 -7.22 -25.41
N ASN A 529 -12.94 -7.06 -26.34
CA ASN A 529 -12.51 -8.15 -27.21
C ASN A 529 -11.77 -9.25 -26.43
N GLN A 530 -11.00 -8.90 -25.41
CA GLN A 530 -10.37 -9.89 -24.51
C GLN A 530 -11.42 -10.70 -23.75
N ALA A 531 -12.51 -10.08 -23.29
CA ALA A 531 -13.63 -10.82 -22.71
C ALA A 531 -14.20 -11.86 -23.70
N VAL A 532 -14.42 -11.48 -24.96
CA VAL A 532 -14.89 -12.40 -26.00
C VAL A 532 -13.90 -13.55 -26.24
N MET A 533 -12.59 -13.26 -26.23
CA MET A 533 -11.55 -14.28 -26.35
C MET A 533 -11.56 -15.26 -25.17
N ALA A 534 -11.73 -14.76 -23.93
CA ALA A 534 -11.87 -15.58 -22.74
C ALA A 534 -13.01 -16.61 -22.89
N PHE A 535 -14.19 -16.17 -23.38
CA PHE A 535 -15.30 -17.07 -23.66
C PHE A 535 -14.99 -18.09 -24.75
N ARG A 536 -14.22 -17.71 -25.78
CA ARG A 536 -13.83 -18.64 -26.85
C ARG A 536 -12.93 -19.74 -26.33
N HIS A 537 -11.94 -19.40 -25.51
CA HIS A 537 -11.02 -20.36 -24.90
C HIS A 537 -11.73 -21.29 -23.90
N ALA A 538 -12.61 -20.73 -23.06
CA ALA A 538 -13.41 -21.52 -22.12
C ALA A 538 -14.46 -22.43 -22.77
N ALA A 539 -14.85 -22.17 -24.02
CA ALA A 539 -15.76 -23.02 -24.79
C ALA A 539 -15.02 -24.10 -25.62
N SER A 540 -13.69 -24.00 -25.75
CA SER A 540 -12.85 -24.92 -26.52
C SER A 540 -12.07 -25.93 -25.67
N GLY A 541 -11.96 -25.69 -24.35
CA GLY A 541 -11.52 -26.66 -23.35
C GLY A 541 -12.72 -27.30 -22.68
#